data_AF-A0A6N7ZPQ4-F1
#
_entry.id   AF-A0A6N7ZPQ4-F1
#
_cell.length_a   1.000
_cell.length_b   1.000
_cell.length_c   1.000
_cell.angle_alpha   90.00
_cell.angle_beta   90.00
_cell.angle_gamma   90.00
#
_symmetry.space_group_name_H-M   'P 1'
#
loop_
_entity.id
_entity.type
_entity.pdbx_description
1 polymer ?
#
loop_
_entity_poly.entity_id
_entity_poly.type
_entity_poly.pdbx_seq_one_letter_code
_entity_poly.pdbx_strand_id
1 'polypeptide(L)'
;NAGVILKKKVRRGVLLQVLSDLSPCLIGMEACATSHYWAREIAALGHEVRLVPPAYVKPYVKRQKNDMADAEAICEAVTRPNMHFVAIKSAAQHAVLMLHRARDLLVHQRTMLVNALRAHLAEFGIVAARGPQQVRCLVTDLETATDGLPEVGGQPCCAW
;
A
#
# COMPACT_ATOMS: atom_id res chain seq x y z
N ASN A 1 14.11 33.63 -5.52
CA ASN A 1 12.66 33.34 -5.60
C ASN A 1 12.29 33.01 -7.03
N ALA A 2 12.22 31.73 -7.38
CA ALA A 2 11.62 31.34 -8.66
C ALA A 2 10.10 31.48 -8.51
N GLY A 3 9.52 32.47 -9.20
CA GLY A 3 8.07 32.63 -9.25
C GLY A 3 7.39 31.44 -9.94
N VAL A 4 6.08 31.26 -9.69
CA VAL A 4 5.29 30.25 -10.40
C VAL A 4 5.15 30.69 -11.86
N ILE A 5 5.83 29.99 -12.77
CA ILE A 5 5.83 30.31 -14.22
C ILE A 5 4.60 29.72 -14.92
N LEU A 6 4.14 28.53 -14.49
CA LEU A 6 3.00 27.84 -15.05
C LEU A 6 2.22 27.13 -13.94
N LYS A 7 0.89 27.25 -14.00
CA LYS A 7 -0.03 26.58 -13.08
C LYS A 7 -1.18 25.98 -13.87
N LYS A 8 -1.15 24.66 -14.05
CA LYS A 8 -2.08 23.94 -14.94
C LYS A 8 -2.57 22.66 -14.28
N LYS A 9 -3.88 22.44 -14.28
CA LYS A 9 -4.47 21.16 -13.90
C LYS A 9 -4.36 20.20 -15.08
N VAL A 10 -3.77 19.02 -14.84
CA VAL A 10 -3.54 18.02 -15.89
C VAL A 10 -4.25 16.72 -15.51
N ARG A 11 -4.93 16.10 -16.47
CA ARG A 11 -5.56 14.79 -16.27
C ARG A 11 -4.50 13.69 -16.38
N ARG A 12 -4.66 12.63 -15.59
CA ARG A 12 -3.74 11.48 -15.53
C ARG A 12 -3.34 10.95 -16.92
N GLY A 13 -4.32 10.75 -17.81
CA GLY A 13 -4.09 10.14 -19.13
C GLY A 13 -3.26 10.98 -20.11
N VAL A 14 -3.12 12.28 -19.88
CA VAL A 14 -2.35 13.19 -20.75
C VAL A 14 -1.10 13.73 -20.06
N LEU A 15 -0.80 13.28 -18.84
CA LEU A 15 0.30 13.83 -18.05
C LEU A 15 1.66 13.64 -18.73
N LEU A 16 1.96 12.43 -19.24
CA LEU A 16 3.23 12.17 -19.91
C LEU A 16 3.38 12.97 -21.20
N GLN A 17 2.29 13.14 -21.95
CA GLN A 17 2.28 13.99 -23.16
C GLN A 17 2.58 15.44 -22.82
N VAL A 18 1.96 15.98 -21.76
CA VAL A 18 2.25 17.36 -21.33
C VAL A 18 3.70 17.52 -20.88
N LEU A 19 4.28 16.50 -20.23
CA LEU A 19 5.67 16.54 -19.79
C LEU A 19 6.66 16.35 -20.94
N SER A 20 6.34 15.54 -21.96
CA SER A 20 7.21 15.34 -23.13
C SER A 20 7.41 16.61 -23.96
N ASP A 21 6.45 17.53 -23.91
CA ASP A 21 6.55 18.83 -24.58
C ASP A 21 7.45 19.83 -23.82
N LEU A 22 7.87 19.50 -22.59
CA LEU A 22 8.76 20.35 -21.77
C LEU A 22 10.22 19.94 -21.94
N SER A 23 11.11 20.92 -21.91
CA SER A 23 12.54 20.64 -21.80
C SER A 23 12.84 19.88 -20.49
N PRO A 24 13.83 18.97 -20.46
CA PRO A 24 14.30 18.30 -19.25
C PRO A 24 14.43 19.26 -18.06
N CYS A 25 13.85 18.88 -16.93
CA CYS A 25 13.77 19.72 -15.74
C CYS A 25 13.63 18.87 -14.47
N LEU A 26 13.77 19.50 -13.31
CA LEU A 26 13.54 18.86 -12.02
C LEU A 26 12.03 18.78 -11.72
N ILE A 27 11.55 17.58 -11.44
CA ILE A 27 10.17 17.29 -11.08
C ILE A 27 10.13 16.72 -9.65
N GLY A 28 9.50 17.47 -8.76
CA GLY A 28 9.17 17.01 -7.41
C GLY A 28 7.84 16.26 -7.39
N MET A 29 7.80 15.13 -6.70
CA MET A 29 6.57 14.37 -6.48
C MET A 29 6.51 13.86 -5.03
N GLU A 30 5.32 13.76 -4.45
CA GLU A 30 5.16 13.06 -3.18
C GLU A 30 5.32 11.54 -3.38
N ALA A 31 6.03 10.90 -2.46
CA ALA A 31 6.14 9.45 -2.42
C ALA A 31 4.81 8.82 -1.95
N CYS A 32 3.97 8.45 -2.92
CA CYS A 32 2.68 7.78 -2.69
C CYS A 32 2.63 6.38 -3.35
N ALA A 33 1.48 5.70 -3.26
CA ALA A 33 1.30 4.32 -3.76
C ALA A 33 1.64 4.13 -5.25
N THR A 34 1.52 5.18 -6.07
CA THR A 34 1.78 5.11 -7.52
C THR A 34 3.02 5.88 -7.96
N SER A 35 3.73 6.54 -7.03
CA SER A 35 4.82 7.46 -7.36
C SER A 35 5.99 6.78 -8.08
N HIS A 36 6.32 5.54 -7.72
CA HIS A 36 7.42 4.80 -8.34
C HIS A 36 7.17 4.51 -9.83
N TYR A 37 5.93 4.24 -10.23
CA TYR A 37 5.59 4.08 -11.65
C TYR A 37 5.82 5.39 -12.39
N TRP A 38 5.17 6.46 -11.92
CA TRP A 38 5.25 7.77 -12.56
C TRP A 38 6.66 8.31 -12.62
N ALA A 39 7.45 8.15 -11.55
CA ALA A 39 8.82 8.62 -11.53
C ALA A 39 9.70 7.94 -12.59
N ARG A 40 9.47 6.65 -12.89
CA ARG A 40 10.17 5.96 -13.98
C ARG A 40 9.74 6.46 -15.35
N GLU A 41 8.44 6.59 -15.59
CA GLU A 41 7.91 7.09 -16.86
C GLU A 41 8.39 8.51 -17.15
N ILE A 42 8.38 9.37 -16.13
CA ILE A 42 8.81 10.76 -16.23
C ILE A 42 10.33 10.85 -16.41
N ALA A 43 11.11 10.04 -15.69
CA ALA A 43 12.56 9.97 -15.88
C ALA A 43 12.94 9.47 -17.28
N ALA A 44 12.14 8.57 -17.88
CA ALA A 44 12.35 8.09 -19.24
C ALA A 44 12.17 9.19 -20.31
N LEU A 45 11.43 10.27 -19.99
CA LEU A 45 11.34 11.48 -20.83
C LEU A 45 12.56 12.41 -20.66
N GLY A 46 13.51 12.08 -19.79
CA GLY A 46 14.74 12.85 -19.56
C GLY A 46 14.67 13.83 -18.38
N HIS A 47 13.58 13.88 -17.63
CA HIS A 47 13.48 14.74 -16.44
C HIS A 47 14.23 14.15 -15.24
N GLU A 48 14.76 15.03 -14.38
CA GLU A 48 15.24 14.63 -13.06
C GLU A 48 14.02 14.51 -12.13
N VAL A 49 13.77 13.33 -11.55
CA VAL A 49 12.63 13.12 -10.65
C VAL A 49 13.10 12.93 -9.22
N ARG A 50 12.48 13.66 -8.28
CA ARG A 50 12.74 13.55 -6.85
C ARG A 50 11.44 13.24 -6.09
N LEU A 51 11.42 12.10 -5.39
CA LEU A 51 10.30 11.68 -4.56
C LEU A 51 10.47 12.20 -3.12
N VAL A 52 9.57 13.05 -2.66
CA VAL A 52 9.57 13.64 -1.31
C VAL A 52 8.69 12.79 -0.38
N PRO A 53 9.18 12.36 0.80
CA PRO A 53 8.34 11.69 1.79
C PRO A 53 7.12 12.55 2.21
N PRO A 54 5.92 11.95 2.37
CA PRO A 54 4.72 12.68 2.82
C PRO A 54 4.94 13.50 4.10
N ALA A 55 5.70 12.94 5.05
CA ALA A 55 6.03 13.59 6.31
C ALA A 55 6.83 14.90 6.11
N TYR A 56 7.58 15.01 5.02
CA TYR A 56 8.39 16.18 4.69
C TYR A 56 7.66 17.17 3.79
N VAL A 57 6.59 16.76 3.11
CA VAL A 57 5.69 17.68 2.39
C VAL A 57 4.78 18.41 3.37
N LYS A 58 4.27 17.71 4.40
CA LYS A 58 3.27 18.22 5.36
C LYS A 58 3.58 19.62 5.94
N PRO A 59 4.82 19.97 6.34
CA PRO A 59 5.12 21.30 6.88
C PRO A 59 4.94 22.45 5.88
N TYR A 60 4.93 22.16 4.58
CA TYR A 60 4.80 23.16 3.51
C TYR A 60 3.35 23.31 3.00
N VAL A 61 2.42 22.46 3.46
CA VAL A 61 1.01 22.53 3.04
C VAL A 61 0.31 23.66 3.79
N LYS A 62 -0.26 24.61 3.04
CA LYS A 62 -1.05 25.73 3.60
C LYS A 62 -2.39 25.22 4.17
N ARG A 63 -3.03 26.02 5.05
CA ARG A 63 -4.25 25.68 5.84
C ARG A 63 -5.41 25.00 5.09
N GLN A 64 -5.50 25.07 3.76
CA GLN A 64 -6.52 24.39 2.97
C GLN A 64 -5.88 23.30 2.11
N LYS A 65 -6.16 22.04 2.43
CA LYS A 65 -5.70 20.90 1.63
C LYS A 65 -6.49 20.84 0.32
N ASN A 66 -5.79 21.03 -0.79
CA ASN A 66 -6.27 20.76 -2.14
C ASN A 66 -5.07 20.39 -3.02
N ASP A 67 -5.32 19.74 -4.17
CA ASP A 67 -4.27 19.25 -5.07
C ASP A 67 -3.24 20.32 -5.46
N MET A 68 -3.70 21.57 -5.53
CA MET A 68 -2.91 22.72 -5.94
C MET A 68 -1.97 23.21 -4.82
N ALA A 69 -2.46 23.25 -3.58
CA ALA A 69 -1.65 23.53 -2.40
C ALA A 69 -0.63 22.42 -2.14
N ASP A 70 -1.00 21.16 -2.40
CA ASP A 70 -0.09 20.02 -2.30
C ASP A 70 1.02 20.13 -3.36
N ALA A 71 0.70 20.51 -4.61
CA ALA A 71 1.71 20.75 -5.65
C ALA A 71 2.66 21.91 -5.30
N GLU A 72 2.16 23.02 -4.76
CA GLU A 72 2.99 24.13 -4.27
C GLU A 72 3.93 23.67 -3.14
N ALA A 73 3.41 22.91 -2.18
CA ALA A 73 4.18 22.38 -1.07
C ALA A 73 5.31 21.45 -1.54
N ILE A 74 5.03 20.58 -2.52
CA ILE A 74 6.05 19.69 -3.12
C ILE A 74 7.12 20.50 -3.86
N CYS A 75 6.73 21.50 -4.65
CA CYS A 75 7.66 22.39 -5.35
C CYS A 75 8.58 23.14 -4.38
N GLU A 76 8.07 23.54 -3.21
CA GLU A 76 8.90 24.15 -2.18
C GLU A 76 9.82 23.12 -1.52
N ALA A 77 9.30 21.97 -1.11
CA ALA A 77 10.03 20.92 -0.42
C ALA A 77 11.19 20.35 -1.27
N VAL A 78 10.98 20.12 -2.57
CA VAL A 78 11.98 19.50 -3.46
C VAL A 78 13.25 20.34 -3.63
N THR A 79 13.16 21.66 -3.40
CA THR A 79 14.28 22.61 -3.52
C THR A 79 15.14 22.70 -2.26
N ARG A 80 14.73 22.07 -1.15
CA ARG A 80 15.45 22.21 0.12
C ARG A 80 16.79 21.46 0.07
N PRO A 81 17.90 22.09 0.47
CA PRO A 81 19.25 21.53 0.28
C PRO A 81 19.50 20.24 1.07
N ASN A 82 18.89 20.11 2.27
CA ASN A 82 19.04 18.95 3.15
C ASN A 82 17.84 17.97 3.05
N MET A 83 17.10 18.00 1.94
CA MET A 83 15.94 17.13 1.74
C MET A 83 16.39 15.69 1.49
N HIS A 84 15.83 14.73 2.23
CA HIS A 84 16.05 13.32 1.96
C HIS A 84 14.93 12.81 1.04
N PHE A 85 15.34 12.29 -0.13
CA PHE A 85 14.42 11.79 -1.14
C PHE A 85 14.28 10.27 -1.06
N VAL A 86 13.09 9.78 -1.42
CA VAL A 86 12.83 8.35 -1.57
C VAL A 86 13.46 7.88 -2.87
N ALA A 87 14.32 6.86 -2.80
CA ALA A 87 14.90 6.26 -4.01
C ALA A 87 13.81 5.69 -4.92
N ILE A 88 13.91 6.00 -6.22
CA ILE A 88 13.02 5.46 -7.25
C ILE A 88 13.38 4.00 -7.46
N LYS A 89 12.45 3.10 -7.14
CA LYS A 89 12.64 1.66 -7.32
C LYS A 89 12.44 1.27 -8.78
N SER A 90 13.26 0.35 -9.27
CA SER A 90 13.00 -0.34 -10.53
C SER A 90 11.70 -1.15 -10.46
N ALA A 91 11.16 -1.54 -11.62
CA ALA A 91 9.97 -2.39 -11.66
C ALA A 91 10.21 -3.73 -10.92
N ALA A 92 11.39 -4.35 -11.12
CA ALA A 92 11.76 -5.58 -10.43
C ALA A 92 11.87 -5.41 -8.90
N GLN A 93 12.53 -4.36 -8.43
CA GLN A 93 12.61 -4.07 -6.98
C GLN A 93 11.23 -3.83 -6.37
N HIS A 94 10.35 -3.13 -7.08
CA HIS A 94 8.98 -2.89 -6.61
C HIS A 94 8.17 -4.18 -6.59
N ALA A 95 8.30 -5.06 -7.59
CA ALA A 95 7.63 -6.36 -7.63
C ALA A 95 8.06 -7.27 -6.47
N VAL A 96 9.35 -7.32 -6.13
CA VAL A 96 9.83 -8.07 -4.96
C VAL A 96 9.18 -7.56 -3.68
N LEU A 97 9.10 -6.24 -3.49
CA LEU A 97 8.42 -5.65 -2.33
C LEU A 97 6.92 -6.00 -2.29
N MET A 98 6.26 -6.04 -3.44
CA MET A 98 4.86 -6.46 -3.53
C MET A 98 4.67 -7.92 -3.09
N LEU A 99 5.57 -8.82 -3.47
CA LEU A 99 5.55 -10.23 -3.02
C LEU A 99 5.69 -10.35 -1.51
N HIS A 100 6.63 -9.60 -0.90
CA HIS A 100 6.79 -9.58 0.55
C HIS A 100 5.51 -9.11 1.25
N ARG A 101 4.92 -8.00 0.80
CA ARG A 101 3.68 -7.48 1.38
C ARG A 101 2.49 -8.43 1.21
N ALA A 102 2.37 -9.08 0.05
CA ALA A 102 1.32 -10.07 -0.19
C ALA A 102 1.49 -11.27 0.75
N ARG A 103 2.72 -11.77 0.92
CA ARG A 103 3.03 -12.84 1.87
C ARG A 103 2.69 -12.43 3.30
N ASP A 104 3.11 -11.24 3.73
CA ASP A 104 2.85 -10.75 5.07
C ASP A 104 1.34 -10.64 5.34
N LEU A 105 0.58 -10.11 4.38
CA LEU A 105 -0.88 -10.04 4.45
C LEU A 105 -1.51 -11.44 4.62
N LEU A 106 -1.12 -12.39 3.76
CA LEU A 106 -1.66 -13.75 3.80
C LEU A 106 -1.29 -14.48 5.11
N VAL A 107 -0.09 -14.26 5.64
CA VAL A 107 0.33 -14.82 6.92
C VAL A 107 -0.49 -14.25 8.08
N HIS A 108 -0.75 -12.94 8.08
CA HIS A 108 -1.62 -12.31 9.08
C HIS A 108 -3.05 -12.81 8.97
N GLN A 109 -3.64 -12.81 7.76
CA GLN A 109 -5.00 -13.30 7.52
C GLN A 109 -5.16 -14.76 7.94
N ARG A 110 -4.22 -15.63 7.57
CA ARG A 110 -4.20 -17.03 8.02
C ARG A 110 -4.21 -17.10 9.55
N THR A 111 -3.36 -16.33 10.22
CA THR A 111 -3.26 -16.34 11.68
C THR A 111 -4.55 -15.84 12.34
N MET A 112 -5.18 -14.79 11.79
CA MET A 112 -6.48 -14.28 12.24
C MET A 112 -7.57 -15.35 12.10
N LEU A 113 -7.67 -16.01 10.95
CA LEU A 113 -8.66 -17.05 10.69
C LEU A 113 -8.47 -18.25 11.64
N VAL A 114 -7.23 -18.69 11.85
CA VAL A 114 -6.92 -19.79 12.78
C VAL A 114 -7.31 -19.43 14.20
N ASN A 115 -7.01 -18.20 14.64
CA ASN A 115 -7.39 -17.75 15.98
C ASN A 115 -8.91 -17.64 16.14
N ALA A 116 -9.62 -17.15 15.13
CA ALA A 116 -11.08 -17.08 15.14
C ALA A 116 -11.71 -18.49 15.22
N LEU A 117 -11.29 -19.42 14.35
CA LEU A 117 -11.75 -20.81 14.37
C LEU A 117 -11.56 -21.46 15.74
N ARG A 118 -10.36 -21.29 16.32
CA ARG A 118 -10.05 -21.81 17.66
C ARG A 118 -10.96 -21.24 18.74
N ALA A 119 -11.22 -19.93 18.69
CA ALA A 119 -12.08 -19.29 19.67
C ALA A 119 -13.52 -19.81 19.55
N HIS A 120 -14.05 -19.92 18.33
CA HIS A 120 -15.38 -20.47 18.11
C HIS A 120 -15.53 -21.92 18.57
N LEU A 121 -14.56 -22.78 18.27
CA LEU A 121 -14.59 -24.18 18.69
C LEU A 121 -14.42 -24.37 20.20
N ALA A 122 -13.66 -23.47 20.86
CA ALA A 122 -13.53 -23.49 22.31
C ALA A 122 -14.86 -23.23 23.04
N GLU A 123 -15.77 -22.44 22.46
CA GLU A 123 -17.13 -22.26 23.01
C GLU A 123 -17.93 -23.58 23.05
N PHE A 124 -17.60 -24.54 22.20
CA PHE A 124 -18.19 -25.88 22.15
C PHE A 124 -17.33 -26.93 22.87
N GLY A 125 -16.34 -26.51 23.67
CA GLY A 125 -15.47 -27.41 24.44
C GLY A 125 -14.34 -28.07 23.62
N ILE A 126 -14.20 -27.75 22.33
CA ILE A 126 -13.15 -28.30 21.47
C ILE A 126 -11.93 -27.39 21.56
N VAL A 127 -10.95 -27.78 22.38
CA VAL A 127 -9.75 -26.98 22.66
C VAL A 127 -8.53 -27.59 21.98
N ALA A 128 -7.86 -26.82 21.11
CA ALA A 128 -6.63 -27.24 20.46
C ALA A 128 -5.40 -26.40 20.87
N ALA A 129 -4.19 -26.89 20.59
CA ALA A 129 -2.93 -26.17 20.82
C ALA A 129 -2.68 -25.04 19.79
N ARG A 130 -2.06 -23.92 20.20
CA ARG A 130 -1.82 -22.76 19.32
C ARG A 130 -0.91 -23.10 18.12
N GLY A 131 -1.17 -22.47 16.98
CA GLY A 131 -0.31 -22.49 15.80
C GLY A 131 -0.98 -23.03 14.54
N PRO A 132 -0.48 -22.65 13.34
CA PRO A 132 -1.09 -23.05 12.07
C PRO A 132 -0.99 -24.56 11.78
N GLN A 133 -0.03 -25.27 12.37
CA GLN A 133 0.12 -26.72 12.20
C GLN A 133 -1.04 -27.50 12.85
N GLN A 134 -1.66 -26.91 13.88
CA GLN A 134 -2.72 -27.55 14.67
C GLN A 134 -4.10 -27.42 14.02
N VAL A 135 -4.21 -26.66 12.92
CA VAL A 135 -5.46 -26.47 12.17
C VAL A 135 -5.97 -27.78 11.60
N ARG A 136 -5.07 -28.65 11.11
CA ARG A 136 -5.48 -29.97 10.60
C ARG A 136 -6.09 -30.82 11.70
N CYS A 137 -5.49 -30.84 12.89
CA CYS A 137 -6.04 -31.52 14.05
C CYS A 137 -7.41 -30.94 14.42
N LEU A 138 -7.55 -29.61 14.46
CA LEU A 138 -8.85 -28.94 14.71
C LEU A 138 -9.95 -29.34 13.72
N VAL A 139 -9.62 -29.45 12.43
CA VAL A 139 -10.58 -29.88 11.40
C VAL A 139 -10.97 -31.34 11.61
N THR A 140 -10.02 -32.22 11.91
CA THR A 140 -10.30 -33.63 12.23
C THR A 140 -11.15 -33.76 13.51
N ASP A 141 -10.83 -33.00 14.56
CA ASP A 141 -11.60 -32.97 15.80
C ASP A 141 -13.04 -32.52 15.52
N LEU A 142 -13.22 -31.51 14.66
CA LEU A 142 -14.55 -31.05 14.23
C LEU A 142 -15.34 -32.11 13.47
N GLU A 143 -14.70 -32.84 12.54
CA GLU A 143 -15.34 -33.92 11.76
C GLU A 143 -15.74 -35.11 12.64
N THR A 144 -15.04 -35.34 13.75
CA THR A 144 -15.30 -36.43 14.70
C THR A 144 -16.20 -36.03 15.87
N ALA A 145 -16.33 -34.74 16.16
CA ALA A 145 -17.17 -34.21 17.22
C ALA A 145 -18.65 -34.18 16.81
N THR A 146 -19.29 -35.34 16.75
CA THR A 146 -20.73 -35.47 16.42
C THR A 146 -21.67 -35.12 17.57
N ASP A 147 -21.19 -35.10 18.82
CA ASP A 147 -22.09 -35.10 20.00
C ASP A 147 -22.24 -33.72 20.71
N GLY A 148 -21.61 -32.65 20.22
CA GLY A 148 -21.55 -31.35 20.93
C GLY A 148 -21.83 -30.09 20.11
N LEU A 149 -21.95 -30.19 18.78
CA LEU A 149 -22.17 -29.04 17.91
C LEU A 149 -23.61 -29.04 17.37
N PRO A 150 -24.34 -27.91 17.44
CA PRO A 150 -25.65 -27.80 16.81
C PRO A 150 -25.52 -27.94 15.29
N GLU A 151 -26.54 -28.52 14.64
CA GLU A 151 -26.55 -28.90 13.21
C GLU A 151 -26.13 -27.75 12.26
N VAL A 152 -26.48 -26.51 12.62
CA VAL A 152 -26.12 -25.26 11.91
C VAL A 152 -24.60 -25.00 11.93
N GLY A 153 -23.92 -25.33 13.02
CA GLY A 153 -22.48 -25.08 13.22
C GLY A 153 -21.56 -26.12 12.56
N GLY A 154 -22.11 -27.29 12.19
CA GLY A 154 -21.38 -28.35 11.48
C GLY A 154 -21.44 -28.26 9.95
N GLN A 155 -22.25 -27.35 9.41
CA GLN A 155 -22.41 -27.20 7.96
C GLN A 155 -21.23 -26.45 7.33
N PRO A 156 -20.72 -26.89 6.17
CA PRO A 156 -19.68 -26.18 5.46
C PRO A 156 -20.18 -24.80 5.03
N CYS A 157 -19.30 -23.78 5.06
CA CYS A 157 -19.67 -22.42 4.66
C CYS A 157 -20.27 -22.30 3.25
N CYS A 158 -20.04 -23.26 2.35
CA CYS A 158 -20.66 -23.28 1.01
C CYS A 158 -22.14 -23.71 1.01
N ALA A 159 -22.67 -24.15 2.15
CA ALA A 159 -24.09 -24.44 2.34
C ALA A 159 -24.90 -23.21 2.78
N TRP A 160 -24.24 -22.06 2.94
CA TRP A 160 -24.80 -20.77 3.33
C TRP A 160 -24.65 -19.72 2.23
#